data_AF-A0A7S4UUM6-F1
#
_entry.id   AF-A0A7S4UUM6-F1
#
_cell.length_a   1.000
_cell.length_b   1.000
_cell.length_c   1.000
_cell.angle_alpha   90.00
_cell.angle_beta   90.00
_cell.angle_gamma   90.00
#
_symmetry.space_group_name_H-M   'P 1'
#
loop_
_entity.id
_entity.type
_entity.pdbx_description
1 polymer ?
#
loop_
_entity_poly.entity_id
_entity_poly.type
_entity_poly.pdbx_seq_one_letter_code
_entity_poly.pdbx_strand_id
1 'polypeptide(L)'
;AELGWVIDRYGGLHDPSLSERLAAAILQRQQDSGPYLSMGQFASLLEDVGTEVQDEHPGFHWAQVVLALRVFLNREVEELEAGLQGAFDRLAPSGRCILATYHQWELDALRRFLRANEQPSAAVQRTLPPARLVELYSLLGTTKAYAARRVAGALRPSLHGAPAGTSR
;
A
#
# COMPACT_ATOMS: atom_id res chain seq x y z
N ALA A 1 3.89 -18.83 10.68
CA ALA A 1 2.52 -19.13 10.19
C ALA A 1 1.70 -17.85 9.99
N GLU A 2 1.00 -17.27 10.99
CA GLU A 2 0.20 -16.05 10.74
C GLU A 2 1.07 -14.79 10.63
N LEU A 3 1.98 -14.55 11.58
CA LEU A 3 2.86 -13.37 11.56
C LEU A 3 3.75 -13.32 10.31
N GLY A 4 4.34 -14.46 9.91
CA GLY A 4 5.15 -14.54 8.69
C GLY A 4 4.34 -14.22 7.43
N TRP A 5 3.10 -14.72 7.35
CA TRP A 5 2.18 -14.37 6.28
C TRP A 5 1.84 -12.86 6.26
N VAL A 6 1.57 -12.25 7.42
CA VAL A 6 1.30 -10.80 7.52
C VAL A 6 2.50 -10.00 6.99
N ILE A 7 3.71 -10.36 7.42
CA ILE A 7 4.96 -9.70 7.02
C ILE A 7 5.16 -9.80 5.50
N ASP A 8 5.01 -10.99 4.92
CA ASP A 8 5.16 -11.19 3.47
C ASP A 8 4.08 -10.43 2.68
N ARG A 9 2.83 -10.54 3.12
CA ARG A 9 1.65 -9.98 2.43
C ARG A 9 1.66 -8.46 2.38
N TYR A 10 2.04 -7.79 3.46
CA TYR A 10 1.87 -6.34 3.61
C TYR A 10 3.19 -5.57 3.72
N GLY A 11 4.32 -6.24 3.97
CA GLY A 11 5.64 -5.61 4.11
C GLY A 11 6.36 -5.35 2.79
N GLY A 12 5.91 -5.97 1.70
CA GLY A 12 6.54 -5.82 0.37
C GLY A 12 7.93 -6.45 0.28
N LEU A 13 8.22 -7.43 1.14
CA LEU A 13 9.46 -8.22 1.11
C LEU A 13 9.46 -9.21 -0.06
N HIS A 14 8.30 -9.78 -0.39
CA HIS A 14 8.13 -10.80 -1.43
C HIS A 14 9.08 -11.99 -1.25
N ASP A 15 9.33 -12.35 0.01
CA ASP A 15 10.19 -13.45 0.42
C ASP A 15 9.56 -14.16 1.63
N PRO A 16 8.84 -15.27 1.40
CA PRO A 16 8.22 -16.03 2.48
C PRO A 16 9.21 -16.63 3.47
N SER A 17 10.43 -16.96 3.02
CA SER A 17 11.47 -17.57 3.87
C SER A 17 12.00 -16.54 4.86
N LEU A 18 12.37 -15.36 4.37
CA LEU A 18 12.78 -14.24 5.23
C LEU A 18 11.65 -13.81 6.16
N SER A 19 10.41 -13.78 5.67
CA SER A 19 9.24 -13.38 6.47
C SER A 19 8.97 -14.34 7.62
N GLU A 20 9.12 -15.66 7.42
CA GLU A 20 9.04 -16.64 8.51
C GLU A 20 10.25 -16.55 9.46
N ARG A 21 11.46 -16.26 8.96
CA ARG A 21 12.64 -16.02 9.81
C ARG A 21 12.44 -14.81 10.72
N LEU A 22 11.93 -13.70 10.19
CA LEU A 22 11.60 -12.49 10.95
C LEU A 22 10.52 -12.79 12.00
N ALA A 23 9.46 -13.50 11.61
CA ALA A 23 8.40 -13.90 12.54
C ALA A 23 8.94 -14.76 13.69
N ALA A 24 9.82 -15.73 13.39
CA ALA A 24 10.46 -16.57 14.39
C ALA A 24 11.33 -15.74 15.36
N ALA A 25 12.16 -14.83 14.83
CA ALA A 25 12.99 -13.94 15.65
C ALA A 25 12.15 -13.04 16.58
N ILE A 26 11.06 -12.46 16.06
CA ILE A 26 10.12 -11.63 16.84
C ILE A 26 9.52 -12.43 17.99
N LEU A 27 9.02 -13.64 17.71
CA LEU A 27 8.37 -14.49 18.70
C LEU A 27 9.38 -15.01 19.73
N GLN A 28 10.56 -15.45 19.30
CA GLN A 28 11.61 -15.94 20.18
C GLN A 28 12.07 -14.85 21.14
N ARG A 29 12.37 -13.65 20.65
CA ARG A 29 12.76 -12.53 21.51
C ARG A 29 11.64 -12.15 22.49
N GLN A 30 10.37 -12.21 22.07
CA GLN A 30 9.26 -11.95 22.97
C GLN A 30 9.14 -13.01 24.07
N GLN A 31 9.39 -14.29 23.75
CA GLN A 31 9.40 -15.38 24.72
C GLN A 31 10.55 -15.22 25.72
N ASP A 32 11.75 -14.87 25.26
CA ASP A 32 12.94 -14.83 26.09
C ASP A 32 13.01 -13.62 27.03
N SER A 33 12.50 -12.46 26.62
CA SER A 33 12.62 -11.23 27.41
C SER A 33 11.35 -10.39 27.49
N GLY A 34 10.19 -11.01 27.26
CA GLY A 34 8.87 -10.41 27.45
C GLY A 34 8.42 -9.50 26.30
N PRO A 35 7.24 -8.85 26.44
CA PRO A 35 6.63 -8.05 25.39
C PRO A 35 7.47 -6.81 25.04
N TYR A 36 7.38 -6.39 23.77
CA TYR A 36 7.96 -5.12 23.32
C TYR A 36 7.23 -3.95 24.00
N LEU A 37 7.98 -3.08 24.67
CA LEU A 37 7.45 -1.91 25.38
C LEU A 37 7.66 -0.61 24.59
N SER A 38 8.46 -0.63 23.53
CA SER A 38 8.69 0.52 22.66
C SER A 38 9.01 0.11 21.23
N MET A 39 8.77 1.05 20.30
CA MET A 39 9.16 0.88 18.90
C MET A 39 10.68 0.74 18.73
N GLY A 40 11.49 1.36 19.59
CA GLY A 40 12.95 1.24 19.54
C GLY A 40 13.43 -0.18 19.84
N GLN A 41 12.81 -0.86 20.81
CA GLN A 41 13.12 -2.27 21.09
C GLN A 41 12.77 -3.18 19.92
N PHE A 42 11.61 -2.93 19.30
CA PHE A 42 11.16 -3.71 18.16
C PHE A 42 12.03 -3.47 16.92
N ALA A 43 12.35 -2.21 16.61
CA ALA A 43 13.22 -1.85 15.49
C ALA A 43 14.64 -2.41 15.66
N SER A 44 15.22 -2.35 16.87
CA SER A 44 16.54 -2.90 17.15
C SER A 44 16.64 -4.39 16.80
N LEU A 45 15.66 -5.20 17.20
CA LEU A 45 15.65 -6.62 16.84
C LEU A 45 15.61 -6.82 15.31
N LEU A 46 14.78 -6.05 14.62
CA LEU A 46 14.66 -6.15 13.17
C LEU A 46 15.93 -5.68 12.45
N GLU A 47 16.63 -4.67 12.98
CA GLU A 47 17.92 -4.21 12.49
C GLU A 47 19.02 -5.26 12.70
N ASP A 48 19.00 -5.98 13.83
CA ASP A 48 19.91 -7.10 14.07
C ASP A 48 19.71 -8.20 13.02
N VAL A 49 18.46 -8.64 12.81
CA VAL A 49 18.13 -9.62 11.76
C VAL A 49 18.49 -9.08 10.37
N GLY A 50 18.24 -7.80 10.11
CA GLY A 50 18.58 -7.13 8.86
C GLY A 50 20.08 -7.15 8.56
N THR A 51 20.90 -6.98 9.59
CA THR A 51 22.36 -7.07 9.51
C THR A 51 22.80 -8.48 9.16
N GLU A 52 22.20 -9.50 9.78
CA GLU A 52 22.50 -10.91 9.50
C GLU A 52 22.17 -11.34 8.06
N VAL A 53 21.15 -10.72 7.46
CA VAL A 53 20.67 -11.06 6.12
C VAL A 53 21.09 -10.06 5.05
N GLN A 54 21.94 -9.09 5.36
CA GLN A 54 22.26 -7.99 4.46
C GLN A 54 22.84 -8.45 3.11
N ASP A 55 23.62 -9.52 3.12
CA ASP A 55 24.21 -10.09 1.90
C ASP A 55 23.16 -10.79 1.01
N GLU A 56 22.14 -11.40 1.62
CA GLU A 56 21.05 -12.11 0.94
C GLU A 56 19.93 -11.15 0.51
N HIS A 57 19.66 -10.12 1.33
CA HIS A 57 18.54 -9.19 1.24
C HIS A 57 18.98 -7.74 1.48
N PRO A 58 19.80 -7.14 0.60
CA PRO A 58 20.36 -5.79 0.79
C PRO A 58 19.29 -4.67 0.79
N GLY A 59 18.08 -4.97 0.33
CA GLY A 59 16.94 -4.05 0.34
C GLY A 59 16.06 -4.13 1.58
N PHE A 60 16.37 -5.02 2.53
CA PHE A 60 15.59 -5.15 3.76
C PHE A 60 15.70 -3.89 4.62
N HIS A 61 14.56 -3.45 5.15
CA HIS A 61 14.49 -2.37 6.13
C HIS A 61 13.39 -2.66 7.15
N TRP A 62 13.66 -2.48 8.44
CA TRP A 62 12.71 -2.79 9.53
C TRP A 62 11.33 -2.15 9.36
N ALA A 63 11.29 -0.96 8.76
CA ALA A 63 10.04 -0.23 8.48
C ALA A 63 9.06 -1.01 7.59
N GLN A 64 9.53 -1.96 6.77
CA GLN A 64 8.67 -2.86 5.99
C GLN A 64 7.84 -3.78 6.89
N VAL A 65 8.46 -4.34 7.93
CA VAL A 65 7.78 -5.19 8.93
C VAL A 65 6.79 -4.36 9.75
N VAL A 66 7.20 -3.16 10.16
CA VAL A 66 6.32 -2.25 10.90
C VAL A 66 5.12 -1.81 10.07
N LEU A 67 5.33 -1.51 8.77
CA LEU A 67 4.25 -1.25 7.83
C LEU A 67 3.28 -2.44 7.76
N ALA A 68 3.80 -3.66 7.64
CA ALA A 68 2.97 -4.85 7.53
C ALA A 68 2.03 -5.02 8.72
N LEU A 69 2.57 -4.86 9.94
CA LEU A 69 1.80 -4.92 11.17
C LEU A 69 0.75 -3.81 11.24
N ARG A 70 1.12 -2.58 10.86
CA ARG A 70 0.20 -1.44 10.86
C ARG A 70 -0.99 -1.67 9.93
N VAL A 71 -0.70 -2.11 8.69
CA VAL A 71 -1.71 -2.41 7.67
C VAL A 71 -2.67 -3.50 8.15
N PHE A 72 -2.14 -4.58 8.72
CA PHE A 72 -2.95 -5.69 9.21
C PHE A 72 -3.80 -5.34 10.43
N LEU A 73 -3.20 -4.74 11.47
CA LEU A 73 -3.88 -4.44 12.72
C LEU A 73 -4.98 -3.39 12.54
N ASN A 74 -4.74 -2.37 11.71
CA ASN A 74 -5.71 -1.33 11.43
C ASN A 74 -6.67 -1.69 10.28
N ARG A 75 -6.53 -2.87 9.67
CA ARG A 75 -7.33 -3.30 8.51
C ARG A 75 -7.30 -2.26 7.38
N GLU A 76 -6.12 -1.68 7.11
CA GLU A 76 -5.98 -0.51 6.22
C GLU A 76 -6.46 -0.82 4.79
N VAL A 77 -6.36 -2.08 4.34
CA VAL A 77 -6.84 -2.48 3.01
C VAL A 77 -8.36 -2.44 2.94
N GLU A 78 -9.04 -3.03 3.93
CA GLU A 78 -10.49 -3.08 4.02
C GLU A 78 -11.06 -1.66 4.20
N GLU A 79 -10.44 -0.85 5.04
CA GLU A 79 -10.82 0.56 5.25
C GLU A 79 -10.61 1.40 3.97
N LEU A 80 -9.53 1.16 3.21
CA LEU A 80 -9.33 1.81 1.91
C LEU A 80 -10.43 1.43 0.92
N GLU A 81 -10.79 0.15 0.81
CA GLU A 81 -11.83 -0.31 -0.10
C GLU A 81 -13.21 0.26 0.28
N ALA A 82 -13.56 0.24 1.56
CA ALA A 82 -14.79 0.85 2.07
C ALA A 82 -14.81 2.36 1.85
N GLY A 83 -13.69 3.05 2.09
CA GLY A 83 -13.53 4.48 1.86
C GLY A 83 -13.68 4.86 0.39
N LEU A 84 -13.11 4.08 -0.53
CA LEU A 84 -13.24 4.29 -1.97
C LEU A 84 -14.71 4.16 -2.41
N GLN A 85 -15.41 3.11 -1.97
CA GLN A 85 -16.82 2.93 -2.29
C GLN A 85 -17.67 4.07 -1.72
N GLY A 86 -17.47 4.40 -0.44
CA GLY A 86 -18.20 5.48 0.22
C GLY A 86 -17.97 6.86 -0.41
N ALA A 87 -16.76 7.13 -0.91
CA ALA A 87 -16.43 8.33 -1.66
C ALA A 87 -17.11 8.35 -3.03
N PHE A 88 -17.10 7.23 -3.74
CA PHE A 88 -17.75 7.09 -5.04
C PHE A 88 -19.26 7.33 -4.96
N ASP A 89 -19.94 6.74 -3.98
CA ASP A 89 -21.39 6.87 -3.80
C ASP A 89 -21.84 8.31 -3.49
N ARG A 90 -20.93 9.14 -2.94
CA ARG A 90 -21.20 10.53 -2.56
C ARG A 90 -20.76 11.54 -3.61
N LEU A 91 -20.01 11.10 -4.62
CA LEU A 91 -19.44 12.00 -5.60
C LEU A 91 -20.55 12.54 -6.52
N ALA A 92 -20.76 13.85 -6.50
CA ALA A 92 -21.66 14.49 -7.45
C ALA A 92 -21.18 14.28 -8.89
N PRO A 93 -22.05 14.33 -9.91
CA PRO A 93 -21.63 14.34 -11.30
C PRO A 93 -20.55 15.38 -11.57
N SER A 94 -19.49 14.99 -12.29
CA SER A 94 -18.28 15.82 -12.52
C SER A 94 -17.46 16.20 -11.29
N GLY A 95 -17.80 15.67 -10.10
CA GLY A 95 -17.01 15.77 -8.89
C GLY A 95 -15.65 15.12 -9.04
N ARG A 96 -14.69 15.54 -8.20
CA ARG A 96 -13.31 15.02 -8.22
C ARG A 96 -12.95 14.48 -6.84
N CYS A 97 -12.43 13.25 -6.81
CA CYS A 97 -11.81 12.65 -5.63
C CYS A 97 -10.29 12.69 -5.80
N ILE A 98 -9.58 13.11 -4.75
CA ILE A 98 -8.11 13.10 -4.71
C ILE A 98 -7.69 12.07 -3.67
N LEU A 99 -6.84 11.13 -4.08
CA LEU A 99 -6.24 10.13 -3.20
C LEU A 99 -4.72 10.32 -3.16
N ALA A 100 -4.14 10.22 -1.97
CA ALA A 100 -2.70 10.13 -1.79
C ALA A 100 -2.36 8.70 -1.39
N THR A 101 -1.43 8.08 -2.13
CA THR A 101 -0.94 6.72 -1.88
C THR A 101 0.55 6.77 -1.60
N TYR A 102 1.00 6.01 -0.60
CA TYR A 102 2.38 5.87 -0.16
C TYR A 102 2.97 4.50 -0.54
N HIS A 103 2.12 3.48 -0.73
CA HIS A 103 2.56 2.10 -0.99
C HIS A 103 1.92 1.51 -2.25
N GLN A 104 2.57 0.50 -2.83
CA GLN A 104 2.13 -0.11 -4.09
C GLN A 104 0.76 -0.80 -3.95
N TRP A 105 0.51 -1.46 -2.81
CA TRP A 105 -0.75 -2.16 -2.57
C TRP A 105 -1.97 -1.23 -2.57
N GLU A 106 -1.82 0.01 -2.09
CA GLU A 106 -2.88 1.03 -2.12
C GLU A 106 -3.21 1.44 -3.55
N LEU A 107 -2.16 1.64 -4.36
CA LEU A 107 -2.31 1.98 -5.77
C LEU A 107 -2.96 0.83 -6.55
N ASP A 108 -2.61 -0.42 -6.23
CA ASP A 108 -3.22 -1.58 -6.85
C ASP A 108 -4.68 -1.77 -6.43
N ALA A 109 -5.02 -1.50 -5.16
CA ALA A 109 -6.41 -1.45 -4.70
C ALA A 109 -7.21 -0.38 -5.46
N LEU A 110 -6.67 0.84 -5.57
CA LEU A 110 -7.29 1.91 -6.34
C LEU A 110 -7.49 1.52 -7.82
N ARG A 111 -6.48 0.93 -8.46
CA ARG A 111 -6.57 0.48 -9.86
C ARG A 111 -7.66 -0.56 -10.05
N ARG A 112 -7.77 -1.55 -9.15
CA ARG A 112 -8.84 -2.55 -9.19
C ARG A 112 -10.21 -1.90 -9.03
N PHE A 113 -10.35 -1.00 -8.06
CA PHE A 113 -11.59 -0.26 -7.80
C PHE A 113 -12.03 0.57 -9.02
N LEU A 114 -11.13 1.35 -9.60
CA LEU A 114 -11.42 2.15 -10.80
C LEU A 114 -11.84 1.27 -11.97
N ARG A 115 -11.08 0.20 -12.25
CA ARG A 115 -11.43 -0.75 -13.31
C ARG A 115 -12.82 -1.36 -13.12
N ALA A 116 -13.21 -1.69 -11.89
CA ALA A 116 -14.53 -2.25 -11.61
C ALA A 116 -15.67 -1.25 -11.86
N ASN A 117 -15.44 0.03 -11.58
CA ASN A 117 -16.46 1.09 -11.70
C ASN A 117 -16.46 1.83 -13.05
N GLU A 118 -15.38 1.71 -13.83
CA GLU A 118 -15.22 2.37 -15.14
C GLU A 118 -15.40 1.40 -16.32
N GLN A 119 -15.69 0.11 -16.06
CA GLN A 119 -16.02 -0.86 -17.11
C GLN A 119 -17.54 -0.87 -17.39
N PRO A 120 -17.99 -0.70 -18.64
CA PRO A 120 -19.40 -0.86 -18.98
C PRO A 120 -19.84 -2.32 -18.79
N SER A 121 -21.04 -2.53 -18.27
CA SER A 121 -21.62 -3.86 -18.20
C SER A 121 -21.81 -4.46 -19.60
N ALA A 122 -21.82 -5.79 -19.72
CA ALA A 122 -22.00 -6.47 -21.01
C ALA A 122 -23.32 -6.05 -21.70
N ALA A 123 -24.37 -5.76 -20.94
CA ALA A 123 -25.63 -5.26 -21.47
C ALA A 123 -25.48 -3.86 -22.09
N VAL A 124 -24.79 -2.96 -21.38
CA VAL A 124 -24.51 -1.59 -21.87
C VAL A 124 -23.63 -1.64 -23.13
N GLN A 125 -22.61 -2.50 -23.16
CA GLN A 125 -21.73 -2.69 -24.32
C GLN A 125 -22.49 -3.14 -25.59
N ARG A 126 -23.50 -4.00 -25.45
CA ARG A 126 -24.32 -4.47 -26.57
C ARG A 126 -25.35 -3.44 -27.05
N THR A 127 -25.75 -2.53 -26.17
CA THR A 127 -26.87 -1.60 -26.43
C THR A 127 -26.40 -0.26 -26.98
N LEU A 128 -25.25 0.24 -26.51
CA LEU A 128 -24.76 1.54 -26.92
C LEU A 128 -23.75 1.44 -28.07
N PRO A 129 -23.77 2.37 -29.03
CA PRO A 129 -22.76 2.41 -30.08
C PRO A 129 -21.37 2.73 -29.48
N PRO A 130 -20.27 2.25 -30.10
CA PRO A 130 -18.92 2.42 -29.57
C PRO A 130 -18.54 3.87 -29.20
N ALA A 131 -18.95 4.84 -30.01
CA ALA A 131 -18.69 6.26 -29.73
C ALA A 131 -19.34 6.72 -28.40
N ARG A 132 -20.57 6.27 -28.13
CA ARG A 132 -21.29 6.63 -26.90
C ARG A 132 -20.73 5.93 -25.66
N LEU A 133 -20.20 4.72 -25.83
CA LEU A 133 -19.50 4.01 -24.76
C LEU A 133 -18.22 4.76 -24.35
N VAL A 134 -17.42 5.23 -25.30
CA VAL A 134 -16.18 6.00 -25.02
C VAL A 134 -16.48 7.33 -24.31
N GLU A 135 -17.58 8.00 -24.65
CA GLU A 135 -18.00 9.23 -23.97
C GLU A 135 -18.37 9.00 -22.50
N LEU A 136 -19.07 7.89 -22.19
CA LEU A 136 -19.57 7.59 -20.86
C LEU A 136 -18.53 6.89 -19.97
N TYR A 137 -17.63 6.12 -20.58
CA TYR A 137 -16.60 5.34 -19.92
C TYR A 137 -15.24 5.74 -20.46
N SER A 138 -14.70 6.84 -19.92
CA SER A 138 -13.46 7.45 -20.42
C SER A 138 -12.28 6.47 -20.47
N LEU A 139 -12.30 5.41 -19.68
CA LEU A 139 -11.34 4.31 -19.75
C LEU A 139 -11.25 3.65 -21.14
N LEU A 140 -12.39 3.47 -21.81
CA LEU A 140 -12.47 2.82 -23.13
C LEU A 140 -11.80 3.66 -24.23
N GLY A 141 -11.58 4.95 -23.98
CA GLY A 141 -10.88 5.86 -24.89
C GLY A 141 -9.37 5.94 -24.67
N THR A 142 -8.79 5.15 -23.77
CA THR A 142 -7.35 5.23 -23.45
C THR A 142 -6.69 3.85 -23.46
N THR A 143 -5.39 3.80 -23.72
CA THR A 143 -4.55 2.60 -23.51
C THR A 143 -4.11 2.44 -22.04
N LYS A 144 -4.57 3.31 -21.14
CA LYS A 144 -4.19 3.29 -19.73
C LYS A 144 -5.02 2.28 -18.97
N ALA A 145 -4.43 1.78 -17.89
CA ALA A 145 -5.04 0.79 -17.02
C ALA A 145 -6.21 1.32 -16.15
N TYR A 146 -6.41 2.64 -16.05
CA TYR A 146 -7.39 3.32 -15.17
C TYR A 146 -7.55 4.79 -15.61
N ALA A 147 -8.73 5.40 -15.42
CA ALA A 147 -8.95 6.82 -15.75
C ALA A 147 -8.72 7.76 -14.55
N ALA A 148 -7.65 7.54 -13.80
CA ALA A 148 -7.15 8.53 -12.83
C ALA A 148 -5.98 9.33 -13.40
N ARG A 149 -5.99 10.64 -13.12
CA ARG A 149 -4.91 11.55 -13.49
C ARG A 149 -3.99 11.75 -12.30
N ARG A 150 -2.70 11.43 -12.46
CA ARG A 150 -1.68 11.88 -11.50
C ARG A 150 -1.62 13.41 -11.53
N VAL A 151 -1.99 14.03 -10.43
CA VAL A 151 -2.07 15.50 -10.30
C VAL A 151 -0.80 16.12 -9.73
N ALA A 152 0.05 15.34 -9.06
CA ALA A 152 1.31 15.82 -8.50
C ALA A 152 2.40 14.72 -8.47
N GLY A 153 3.65 15.15 -8.31
CA GLY A 153 4.78 14.29 -7.98
C GLY A 153 4.63 13.63 -6.60
N ALA A 154 5.62 12.84 -6.17
CA ALA A 154 5.63 12.33 -4.81
C ALA A 154 5.61 13.49 -3.82
N LEU A 155 4.66 13.46 -2.87
CA LEU A 155 4.63 14.43 -1.79
C LEU A 155 5.85 14.16 -0.91
N ARG A 156 6.77 15.13 -0.81
CA ARG A 156 7.87 15.03 0.13
C ARG A 156 7.29 15.19 1.54
N PRO A 157 7.69 14.35 2.52
CA PRO A 157 7.33 14.57 3.89
C PRO A 157 7.69 16.01 4.27
N SER A 158 6.76 16.76 4.83
CA SER A 158 7.05 18.06 5.41
C SER A 158 7.93 17.84 6.64
N LEU A 159 9.25 17.83 6.44
CA LEU A 159 10.21 17.92 7.53
C LEU A 159 10.16 19.34 8.11
N HIS A 160 9.09 19.69 8.82
CA HIS A 160 9.14 20.79 9.77
C HIS A 160 9.96 20.30 10.97
N GLY A 161 11.29 20.41 10.87
CA GLY A 161 12.19 20.05 11.98
C GLY A 161 13.66 19.76 11.66
N ALA A 162 14.14 19.79 10.41
CA ALA A 162 15.57 19.67 10.15
C ALA A 162 16.25 21.05 10.15
N PRO A 163 17.24 21.34 11.02
CA PRO A 163 18.00 22.59 10.96
C PRO A 163 18.73 22.68 9.61
N ALA A 164 18.71 23.87 9.02
CA ALA A 164 19.36 24.16 7.74
C ALA A 164 20.86 23.79 7.81
N GLY A 165 21.21 22.63 7.25
CA GLY A 165 22.58 22.20 7.06
C GLY A 165 23.19 22.97 5.90
N THR A 166 24.15 23.82 6.23
CA THR A 166 25.02 24.56 5.32
C THR A 166 25.67 23.66 4.27
N SER A 167 25.55 24.02 2.99
CA SER A 167 26.32 23.41 1.91
C SER A 167 27.80 23.73 2.06
N ARG A 168 28.65 22.70 1.92
CA ARG A 168 29.99 22.84 1.36
C ARG A 168 30.08 21.99 0.10
#